data_AF-A0A2M8KEY0-F1
#
_entry.id   AF-A0A2M8KEY0-F1
#
_cell.length_a   1.000
_cell.length_b   1.000
_cell.length_c   1.000
_cell.angle_alpha   90.00
_cell.angle_beta   90.00
_cell.angle_gamma   90.00
#
_symmetry.space_group_name_H-M   'P 1'
#
loop_
_entity.id
_entity.type
_entity.pdbx_description
1 polymer ?
#
loop_
_entity_poly.entity_id
_entity_poly.type
_entity_poly.pdbx_seq_one_letter_code
_entity_poly.pdbx_strand_id
1 'polypeptide(L)'
;GRNATYCIVAQDINANVKSQNCEDLVQGVEVGSLENNSNGIYRNALGKIDVTGMIRTTTGTRNKYGQTVINFNNINWSDPEGVALNGSVYYFDGNLEINTPIRFENTSANTLGNGIIVVNGNLTIGEDIIYLSATPTKLNQLASVVWIVKGDVIINPNVENVAGAFMVLGNGNTCTKLEPLPDPDYHKYIKNGCGVFFSGESNNPLTVLGLVVAKAFDFGRTFAEILQGSERIIYDGRLTANPPKALSGFVAGLPVIRDFSY
;
A
#
# COMPACT_ATOMS: atom_id res chain seq x y z
N GLY A 1 3.42 0.87 -26.81
CA GLY A 1 3.77 1.89 -25.80
C GLY A 1 5.20 1.67 -25.37
N ARG A 2 5.98 2.73 -25.16
CA ARG A 2 7.33 2.58 -24.58
C ARG A 2 7.17 2.46 -23.07
N ASN A 3 7.64 1.35 -22.51
CA ASN A 3 7.65 1.07 -21.07
C ASN A 3 8.36 2.22 -20.34
N ALA A 4 7.75 2.73 -19.27
CA ALA A 4 8.42 3.66 -18.37
C ALA A 4 9.45 2.88 -17.54
N THR A 5 10.72 3.24 -17.69
CA THR A 5 11.84 2.73 -16.88
C THR A 5 12.05 3.70 -15.71
N TYR A 6 12.00 3.20 -14.47
CA TYR A 6 12.28 3.99 -13.26
C TYR A 6 13.61 3.55 -12.65
N CYS A 7 14.48 4.51 -12.27
CA CYS A 7 15.73 4.22 -11.57
C CYS A 7 15.43 4.12 -10.05
N ILE A 8 15.66 2.96 -9.43
CA ILE A 8 15.47 2.71 -7.98
C ILE A 8 16.81 2.95 -7.27
N VAL A 9 16.83 3.84 -6.28
CA VAL A 9 17.98 4.08 -5.41
C VAL A 9 17.57 3.73 -3.99
N ALA A 10 18.20 2.72 -3.40
CA ALA A 10 17.95 2.33 -2.02
C ALA A 10 19.28 2.34 -1.25
N GLN A 11 19.39 3.25 -0.29
CA GLN A 11 20.65 3.53 0.41
C GLN A 11 20.97 2.53 1.55
N ASP A 12 19.99 1.69 1.94
CA ASP A 12 20.09 0.73 3.05
C ASP A 12 19.95 -0.75 2.62
N ILE A 13 20.04 -1.05 1.32
CA ILE A 13 20.34 -2.41 0.88
C ILE A 13 21.81 -2.66 1.19
N ASN A 14 22.11 -3.74 1.92
CA ASN A 14 23.48 -4.20 2.13
C ASN A 14 24.05 -4.87 0.85
N ALA A 15 23.96 -4.16 -0.27
CA ALA A 15 24.60 -4.41 -1.55
C ALA A 15 24.66 -3.06 -2.28
N ASN A 16 25.86 -2.68 -2.72
CA ASN A 16 26.16 -1.42 -3.39
C ASN A 16 25.33 -1.19 -4.67
N VAL A 17 24.08 -0.75 -4.56
CA VAL A 17 23.27 -0.31 -5.69
C VAL A 17 23.37 1.20 -5.79
N LYS A 18 24.34 1.67 -6.58
CA LYS A 18 24.44 3.06 -7.02
C LYS A 18 24.26 3.09 -8.53
N SER A 19 23.09 3.48 -9.03
CA SER A 19 22.96 3.85 -10.45
C SER A 19 23.45 5.28 -10.63
N GLN A 20 24.77 5.48 -10.57
CA GLN A 20 25.36 6.69 -11.14
C GLN A 20 25.42 6.46 -12.65
N ASN A 21 24.59 7.22 -13.37
CA ASN A 21 24.30 7.09 -14.80
C ASN A 21 23.45 5.84 -15.08
N CYS A 22 22.18 6.03 -15.47
CA CYS A 22 21.26 4.95 -15.87
C CYS A 22 21.70 4.28 -17.20
N GLU A 23 22.98 3.94 -17.33
CA GLU A 23 23.60 3.21 -18.43
C GLU A 23 23.71 1.71 -18.11
N ASP A 24 23.84 1.35 -16.83
CA ASP A 24 23.79 -0.03 -16.39
C ASP A 24 22.44 -0.33 -15.73
N LEU A 25 21.56 -1.00 -16.46
CA LEU A 25 20.46 -1.77 -15.87
C LEU A 25 21.08 -2.68 -14.81
N VAL A 26 20.79 -2.44 -13.54
CA VAL A 26 21.10 -3.41 -12.49
C VAL A 26 20.16 -4.60 -12.69
N GLN A 27 20.57 -5.51 -13.59
CA GLN A 27 19.91 -6.79 -13.73
C GLN A 27 20.05 -7.55 -12.42
N GLY A 28 18.93 -8.06 -11.90
CA GLY A 28 18.94 -8.95 -10.75
C GLY A 28 18.69 -8.30 -9.39
N VAL A 29 18.20 -7.05 -9.30
CA VAL A 29 17.53 -6.63 -8.05
C VAL A 29 16.16 -7.29 -8.02
N GLU A 30 16.12 -8.52 -7.52
CA GLU A 30 14.86 -9.17 -7.20
C GLU A 30 14.24 -8.42 -6.03
N VAL A 31 13.29 -7.54 -6.35
CA VAL A 31 12.69 -6.66 -5.36
C VAL A 31 11.87 -7.46 -4.35
N GLY A 32 11.44 -8.68 -4.70
CA GLY A 32 10.89 -9.69 -3.80
C GLY A 32 9.62 -9.26 -3.06
N SER A 33 8.88 -10.23 -2.53
CA SER A 33 7.84 -9.93 -1.55
C SER A 33 8.47 -9.52 -0.21
N LEU A 34 7.72 -8.81 0.61
CA LEU A 34 8.13 -8.48 1.98
C LEU A 34 8.12 -9.75 2.85
N GLU A 35 9.29 -10.25 3.22
CA GLU A 35 9.43 -11.49 4.00
C GLU A 35 9.57 -11.22 5.51
N ASN A 36 8.85 -11.99 6.32
CA ASN A 36 8.86 -11.87 7.78
C ASN A 36 10.04 -12.62 8.40
N ASN A 37 10.86 -11.94 9.19
CA ASN A 37 11.99 -12.55 9.90
C ASN A 37 11.64 -13.13 11.29
N SER A 38 10.40 -13.61 11.49
CA SER A 38 9.82 -14.11 12.76
C SER A 38 9.54 -13.08 13.87
N ASN A 39 10.12 -11.87 13.81
CA ASN A 39 9.86 -10.80 14.78
C ASN A 39 8.75 -9.82 14.34
N GLY A 40 8.03 -10.14 13.26
CA GLY A 40 7.07 -9.22 12.62
C GLY A 40 7.76 -8.04 11.94
N ILE A 41 9.04 -8.20 11.60
CA ILE A 41 9.79 -7.29 10.75
C ILE A 41 9.82 -7.91 9.36
N TYR A 42 9.33 -7.13 8.40
CA TYR A 42 9.26 -7.48 7.00
C TYR A 42 10.33 -6.75 6.23
N ARG A 43 11.02 -7.42 5.31
CA ARG A 43 12.10 -6.83 4.51
C ARG A 43 12.05 -7.29 3.06
N ASN A 44 12.47 -6.41 2.18
CA ASN A 44 12.81 -6.72 0.80
C ASN A 44 13.88 -5.72 0.30
N ALA A 45 14.18 -5.72 -0.99
CA ALA A 45 15.16 -4.78 -1.55
C ALA A 45 14.76 -3.29 -1.37
N LEU A 46 13.47 -2.97 -1.22
CA LEU A 46 13.02 -1.58 -1.03
C LEU A 46 13.12 -1.10 0.42
N GLY A 47 13.30 -1.99 1.39
CA GLY A 47 13.53 -1.60 2.77
C GLY A 47 12.88 -2.50 3.80
N LYS A 48 12.55 -1.92 4.95
CA LYS A 48 12.08 -2.63 6.15
C LYS A 48 10.79 -2.04 6.69
N ILE A 49 9.84 -2.90 7.05
CA ILE A 49 8.62 -2.58 7.79
C ILE A 49 8.61 -3.34 9.12
N ASP A 50 8.65 -2.65 10.25
CA ASP A 50 8.58 -3.23 11.61
C ASP A 50 7.13 -3.19 12.13
N VAL A 51 6.30 -4.13 11.68
CA VAL A 51 4.85 -4.14 12.01
C VAL A 51 4.66 -4.29 13.52
N THR A 52 5.43 -5.15 14.18
CA THR A 52 5.37 -5.33 15.64
C THR A 52 5.68 -4.02 16.37
N GLY A 53 6.72 -3.30 15.95
CA GLY A 53 7.08 -1.99 16.51
C GLY A 53 6.04 -0.90 16.23
N MET A 54 5.21 -1.04 15.20
CA MET A 54 4.12 -0.12 14.86
C MET A 54 2.89 -0.31 15.74
N ILE A 55 2.53 -1.55 16.06
CA ILE A 55 1.28 -1.85 16.79
C ILE A 55 1.50 -1.94 18.30
N ARG A 56 2.68 -2.38 18.75
CA ARG A 56 2.95 -2.54 20.19
C ARG A 56 3.16 -1.18 20.84
N THR A 57 2.34 -0.86 21.82
CA THR A 57 2.52 0.33 22.65
C THR A 57 3.65 0.11 23.67
N THR A 58 4.49 1.12 23.84
CA THR A 58 5.63 1.10 24.77
C THR A 58 5.35 1.95 26.01
N THR A 59 4.60 3.04 25.86
CA THR A 59 4.17 3.94 26.94
C THR A 59 2.79 4.51 26.62
N GLY A 60 1.77 4.20 27.42
CA GLY A 60 0.39 4.64 27.18
C GLY A 60 -0.14 4.14 25.83
N THR A 61 -0.58 5.06 24.97
CA THR A 61 -1.13 4.76 23.63
C THR A 61 -0.08 4.86 22.51
N ARG A 62 1.19 5.14 22.80
CA ARG A 62 2.21 5.36 21.77
C ARG A 62 3.06 4.13 21.50
N ASN A 63 3.40 3.92 20.23
CA ASN A 63 4.31 2.88 19.78
C ASN A 63 5.78 3.31 19.86
N LYS A 64 6.68 2.40 19.45
CA LYS A 64 8.14 2.63 19.41
C LYS A 64 8.55 3.84 18.54
N TYR A 65 7.73 4.22 17.57
CA TYR A 65 7.94 5.35 16.65
C TYR A 65 7.31 6.65 17.16
N GLY A 66 6.72 6.65 18.36
CA GLY A 66 6.07 7.80 18.96
C GLY A 66 4.72 8.17 18.33
N GLN A 67 4.12 7.27 17.53
CA GLN A 67 2.78 7.44 16.97
C GLN A 67 1.73 6.88 17.91
N THR A 68 0.58 7.53 18.01
CA THR A 68 -0.58 7.01 18.75
C THR A 68 -1.15 5.81 18.00
N VAL A 69 -1.39 4.71 18.72
CA VAL A 69 -2.04 3.51 18.22
C VAL A 69 -3.49 3.51 18.68
N ILE A 70 -4.42 3.42 17.74
CA ILE A 70 -5.85 3.34 17.95
C ILE A 70 -6.27 1.92 17.57
N ASN A 71 -6.74 1.15 18.56
CA ASN A 71 -7.12 -0.25 18.36
C ASN A 71 -8.63 -0.34 18.09
N PHE A 72 -9.00 -1.08 17.05
CA PHE A 72 -10.36 -1.38 16.65
C PHE A 72 -10.62 -2.88 16.80
N ASN A 73 -11.73 -3.20 17.47
CA ASN A 73 -12.26 -4.55 17.57
C ASN A 73 -13.43 -4.78 16.59
N ASN A 74 -13.82 -3.76 15.83
CA ASN A 74 -14.92 -3.82 14.87
C ASN A 74 -14.40 -4.26 13.50
N ILE A 75 -15.21 -5.04 12.79
CA ILE A 75 -14.90 -5.50 11.42
C ILE A 75 -15.16 -4.44 10.35
N ASN A 76 -15.95 -3.41 10.67
CA ASN A 76 -16.30 -2.33 9.75
C ASN A 76 -15.62 -1.03 10.20
N TRP A 77 -14.99 -0.34 9.26
CA TRP A 77 -14.52 1.02 9.50
C TRP A 77 -15.58 2.01 9.01
N SER A 78 -16.21 2.70 9.95
CA SER A 78 -17.34 3.58 9.68
C SER A 78 -17.02 5.06 9.90
N ASP A 79 -15.78 5.51 9.73
CA ASP A 79 -15.46 6.95 9.75
C ASP A 79 -15.66 7.54 8.35
N PRO A 80 -16.81 8.19 8.06
CA PRO A 80 -17.19 8.59 6.72
C PRO A 80 -16.89 10.08 6.53
N GLU A 81 -16.05 10.37 5.53
CA GLU A 81 -15.69 11.73 5.05
C GLU A 81 -14.85 12.59 6.02
N GLY A 82 -13.78 13.23 5.51
CA GLY A 82 -12.96 14.15 6.31
C GLY A 82 -11.91 13.51 7.22
N VAL A 83 -11.49 12.27 6.95
CA VAL A 83 -10.58 11.54 7.85
C VAL A 83 -9.16 12.11 7.77
N ALA A 84 -8.83 12.97 8.72
CA ALA A 84 -7.45 13.33 9.04
C ALA A 84 -6.81 12.21 9.86
N LEU A 85 -5.90 11.45 9.26
CA LEU A 85 -5.24 10.33 9.92
C LEU A 85 -4.32 10.76 11.09
N ASN A 86 -3.94 12.04 11.15
CA ASN A 86 -3.22 12.68 12.25
C ASN A 86 -1.94 11.95 12.69
N GLY A 87 -1.21 11.37 11.73
CA GLY A 87 0.01 10.61 11.97
C GLY A 87 -0.17 9.35 12.81
N SER A 88 -1.41 8.87 13.00
CA SER A 88 -1.74 7.75 13.90
C SER A 88 -1.63 6.40 13.19
N VAL A 89 -1.62 5.33 13.99
CA VAL A 89 -1.71 3.94 13.55
C VAL A 89 -3.08 3.39 13.95
N TYR A 90 -3.89 3.01 12.96
CA TYR A 90 -5.21 2.41 13.14
C TYR A 90 -5.04 0.90 13.02
N TYR A 91 -5.17 0.16 14.12
CA TYR A 91 -4.96 -1.28 14.16
C TYR A 91 -6.30 -2.02 14.26
N PHE A 92 -6.58 -2.91 13.31
CA PHE A 92 -7.74 -3.78 13.28
C PHE A 92 -7.29 -5.21 13.56
N ASP A 93 -7.73 -5.79 14.69
CA ASP A 93 -7.35 -7.14 15.09
C ASP A 93 -8.26 -8.21 14.45
N GLY A 94 -8.18 -8.31 13.13
CA GLY A 94 -8.97 -9.25 12.34
C GLY A 94 -9.15 -8.77 10.91
N ASN A 95 -10.17 -9.32 10.24
CA ASN A 95 -10.57 -8.85 8.92
C ASN A 95 -11.21 -7.46 9.01
N LEU A 96 -11.06 -6.68 7.94
CA LEU A 96 -11.64 -5.35 7.80
C LEU A 96 -12.45 -5.27 6.50
N GLU A 97 -13.67 -4.75 6.60
CA GLU A 97 -14.52 -4.45 5.44
C GLU A 97 -14.77 -2.94 5.33
N ILE A 98 -14.55 -2.41 4.13
CA ILE A 98 -14.85 -1.02 3.76
C ILE A 98 -16.10 -1.04 2.88
N ASN A 99 -17.27 -0.94 3.52
CA ASN A 99 -18.58 -0.98 2.86
C ASN A 99 -19.22 0.41 2.72
N THR A 100 -18.45 1.46 3.03
CA THR A 100 -18.85 2.87 2.86
C THR A 100 -17.68 3.64 2.24
N PRO A 101 -17.94 4.62 1.35
CA PRO A 101 -16.86 5.38 0.74
C PRO A 101 -15.95 6.05 1.78
N ILE A 102 -14.64 5.97 1.58
CA ILE A 102 -13.65 6.65 2.43
C ILE A 102 -13.03 7.80 1.64
N ARG A 103 -12.95 8.96 2.28
CA ARG A 103 -12.35 10.16 1.71
C ARG A 103 -11.24 10.66 2.64
N PHE A 104 -10.00 10.57 2.17
CA PHE A 104 -8.84 11.11 2.87
C PHE A 104 -8.60 12.55 2.44
N GLU A 105 -8.64 13.47 3.41
CA GLU A 105 -8.47 14.89 3.17
C GLU A 105 -7.07 15.37 3.54
N ASN A 106 -6.55 16.28 2.73
CA ASN A 106 -5.40 17.07 3.14
C ASN A 106 -5.82 17.92 4.35
N THR A 107 -4.99 17.95 5.38
CA THR A 107 -5.32 18.60 6.64
C THR A 107 -5.02 20.09 6.62
N SER A 108 -5.51 20.80 7.64
CA SER A 108 -5.18 22.20 7.91
C SER A 108 -4.38 22.34 9.21
N ALA A 109 -3.91 23.56 9.49
CA ALA A 109 -3.46 24.01 10.81
C ALA A 109 -2.61 23.00 11.63
N ASN A 110 -1.36 22.76 11.23
CA ASN A 110 -0.37 21.90 11.94
C ASN A 110 -0.80 20.45 12.23
N THR A 111 -1.91 19.97 11.68
CA THR A 111 -2.33 18.57 11.80
C THR A 111 -1.65 17.74 10.71
N LEU A 112 -1.26 16.50 11.03
CA LEU A 112 -0.65 15.59 10.06
C LEU A 112 -1.71 14.95 9.15
N GLY A 113 -1.51 14.99 7.84
CA GLY A 113 -2.41 14.35 6.87
C GLY A 113 -2.15 12.85 6.66
N ASN A 114 -1.06 12.32 7.20
CA ASN A 114 -0.66 10.95 6.95
C ASN A 114 -1.07 9.98 8.07
N GLY A 115 -1.03 8.68 7.78
CA GLY A 115 -1.20 7.64 8.79
C GLY A 115 -1.08 6.24 8.23
N ILE A 116 -1.18 5.27 9.15
CA ILE A 116 -1.04 3.86 8.83
C ILE A 116 -2.29 3.13 9.30
N ILE A 117 -2.81 2.25 8.47
CA ILE A 117 -3.87 1.32 8.81
C ILE A 117 -3.28 -0.07 8.75
N VAL A 118 -3.36 -0.82 9.84
CA VAL A 118 -2.86 -2.18 9.96
C VAL A 118 -4.04 -3.11 10.14
N VAL A 119 -4.19 -4.08 9.23
CA VAL A 119 -5.25 -5.09 9.26
C VAL A 119 -4.62 -6.44 9.56
N ASN A 120 -4.94 -7.02 10.71
CA ASN A 120 -4.48 -8.35 11.13
C ASN A 120 -5.36 -9.47 10.54
N GLY A 121 -5.59 -9.42 9.24
CA GLY A 121 -6.50 -10.29 8.51
C GLY A 121 -6.62 -9.84 7.05
N ASN A 122 -7.70 -10.24 6.40
CA ASN A 122 -8.03 -9.81 5.05
C ASN A 122 -8.68 -8.41 5.07
N LEU A 123 -8.40 -7.62 4.04
CA LEU A 123 -9.05 -6.34 3.78
C LEU A 123 -9.99 -6.49 2.57
N THR A 124 -11.28 -6.31 2.79
CA THR A 124 -12.29 -6.27 1.71
C THR A 124 -12.68 -4.81 1.46
N ILE A 125 -12.55 -4.36 0.21
CA ILE A 125 -12.91 -3.01 -0.21
C ILE A 125 -14.17 -3.11 -1.07
N GLY A 126 -15.31 -2.75 -0.48
CA GLY A 126 -16.62 -2.78 -1.12
C GLY A 126 -17.07 -1.46 -1.73
N GLU A 127 -16.45 -0.35 -1.33
CA GLU A 127 -16.72 1.01 -1.78
C GLU A 127 -15.44 1.79 -2.08
N ASP A 128 -15.56 2.86 -2.85
CA ASP A 128 -14.42 3.68 -3.28
C ASP A 128 -13.65 4.31 -2.11
N ILE A 129 -12.33 4.34 -2.24
CA ILE A 129 -11.42 5.01 -1.32
C ILE A 129 -10.65 6.05 -2.13
N ILE A 130 -10.80 7.33 -1.79
CA ILE A 130 -10.21 8.42 -2.59
C ILE A 130 -9.43 9.43 -1.73
N TYR A 131 -8.46 10.09 -2.35
CA TYR A 131 -7.92 11.35 -1.83
C TYR A 131 -8.78 12.51 -2.34
N LEU A 132 -9.13 13.44 -1.45
CA LEU A 132 -9.81 14.67 -1.85
C LEU A 132 -8.83 15.75 -2.33
N SER A 133 -9.27 16.47 -3.35
CA SER A 133 -8.53 17.57 -3.97
C SER A 133 -8.64 18.83 -3.11
N ALA A 134 -7.73 18.99 -2.16
CA ALA A 134 -7.52 20.24 -1.45
C ALA A 134 -6.03 20.62 -1.53
N THR A 135 -5.68 21.89 -1.58
CA THR A 135 -4.26 22.31 -1.63
C THR A 135 -3.69 22.36 -0.21
N PRO A 136 -2.75 21.47 0.17
CA PRO A 136 -2.11 21.56 1.48
C PRO A 136 -1.17 22.77 1.49
N THR A 137 -1.11 23.49 2.62
CA THR A 137 -0.16 24.61 2.77
C THR A 137 1.24 24.15 3.16
N LYS A 138 1.38 22.90 3.64
CA LYS A 138 2.63 22.25 4.03
C LYS A 138 2.62 20.79 3.60
N LEU A 139 3.79 20.22 3.30
CA LEU A 139 3.88 18.80 2.90
C LEU A 139 3.33 17.84 3.96
N ASN A 140 3.52 18.15 5.24
CA ASN A 140 3.03 17.30 6.34
C ASN A 140 1.48 17.27 6.46
N GLN A 141 0.78 18.15 5.75
CA GLN A 141 -0.67 18.18 5.65
C GLN A 141 -1.22 17.36 4.49
N LEU A 142 -0.37 16.94 3.56
CA LEU A 142 -0.77 16.11 2.44
C LEU A 142 -1.31 14.77 2.96
N ALA A 143 -2.53 14.41 2.58
CA ALA A 143 -3.11 13.11 2.85
C ALA A 143 -2.21 12.03 2.27
N SER A 144 -1.79 11.09 3.12
CA SER A 144 -0.96 9.95 2.71
C SER A 144 -1.28 8.76 3.60
N VAL A 145 -2.01 7.78 3.04
CA VAL A 145 -2.42 6.58 3.76
C VAL A 145 -1.55 5.39 3.35
N VAL A 146 -1.14 4.61 4.33
CA VAL A 146 -0.51 3.31 4.11
C VAL A 146 -1.35 2.21 4.72
N TRP A 147 -1.69 1.23 3.92
CA TRP A 147 -2.40 0.02 4.30
C TRP A 147 -1.39 -1.11 4.48
N ILE A 148 -1.31 -1.70 5.67
CA ILE A 148 -0.50 -2.88 5.95
C ILE A 148 -1.45 -4.03 6.24
N VAL A 149 -1.49 -5.03 5.36
CA VAL A 149 -2.50 -6.10 5.41
C VAL A 149 -1.81 -7.44 5.63
N LYS A 150 -2.12 -8.12 6.74
CA LYS A 150 -1.58 -9.45 7.09
C LYS A 150 -2.45 -10.60 6.57
N GLY A 151 -3.14 -10.35 5.46
CA GLY A 151 -3.99 -11.28 4.72
C GLY A 151 -4.01 -10.85 3.25
N ASP A 152 -5.11 -11.12 2.57
CA ASP A 152 -5.34 -10.67 1.19
C ASP A 152 -6.02 -9.29 1.17
N VAL A 153 -5.83 -8.55 0.07
CA VAL A 153 -6.66 -7.39 -0.28
C VAL A 153 -7.65 -7.81 -1.36
N ILE A 154 -8.94 -7.62 -1.11
CA ILE A 154 -10.03 -8.07 -1.97
C ILE A 154 -10.87 -6.87 -2.37
N ILE A 155 -10.75 -6.43 -3.61
CA ILE A 155 -11.53 -5.31 -4.15
C ILE A 155 -12.78 -5.87 -4.81
N ASN A 156 -13.94 -5.32 -4.45
CA ASN A 156 -15.20 -5.70 -5.07
C ASN A 156 -15.31 -5.16 -6.51
N PRO A 157 -16.05 -5.85 -7.40
CA PRO A 157 -16.20 -5.48 -8.81
C PRO A 157 -16.73 -4.06 -9.09
N ASN A 158 -17.50 -3.49 -8.17
CA ASN A 158 -18.12 -2.16 -8.29
C ASN A 158 -17.19 -1.00 -7.91
N VAL A 159 -16.06 -1.28 -7.23
CA VAL A 159 -15.09 -0.27 -6.84
C VAL A 159 -14.29 0.16 -8.05
N GLU A 160 -14.15 1.46 -8.28
CA GLU A 160 -13.39 2.00 -9.41
C GLU A 160 -12.14 2.75 -8.95
N ASN A 161 -12.13 3.25 -7.71
CA ASN A 161 -11.04 4.06 -7.19
C ASN A 161 -10.62 3.59 -5.80
N VAL A 162 -9.32 3.35 -5.63
CA VAL A 162 -8.71 3.00 -4.34
C VAL A 162 -7.47 3.85 -4.10
N ALA A 163 -7.37 4.48 -2.94
CA ALA A 163 -6.27 5.37 -2.58
C ALA A 163 -5.41 4.79 -1.46
N GLY A 164 -4.10 4.90 -1.63
CA GLY A 164 -3.12 4.52 -0.61
C GLY A 164 -1.95 3.70 -1.13
N ALA A 165 -0.93 3.57 -0.28
CA ALA A 165 0.12 2.59 -0.47
C ALA A 165 -0.25 1.28 0.24
N PHE A 166 -0.43 0.20 -0.49
CA PHE A 166 -0.76 -1.13 0.01
C PHE A 166 0.50 -1.98 0.16
N MET A 167 0.74 -2.44 1.39
CA MET A 167 1.75 -3.42 1.76
C MET A 167 1.02 -4.70 2.16
N VAL A 168 0.82 -5.60 1.21
CA VAL A 168 0.07 -6.84 1.36
C VAL A 168 1.04 -7.97 1.72
N LEU A 169 1.11 -8.25 3.02
CA LEU A 169 2.12 -9.12 3.63
C LEU A 169 1.67 -10.59 3.68
N GLY A 170 0.35 -10.80 3.82
CA GLY A 170 -0.23 -12.11 4.06
C GLY A 170 0.03 -12.67 5.46
N ASN A 171 -0.62 -13.80 5.75
CA ASN A 171 -0.58 -14.49 7.04
C ASN A 171 0.49 -15.60 7.13
N GLY A 172 1.30 -15.77 6.08
CA GLY A 172 2.31 -16.83 5.98
C GLY A 172 1.85 -18.08 5.22
N ASN A 173 0.58 -18.16 4.82
CA ASN A 173 0.09 -19.20 3.93
C ASN A 173 0.78 -19.13 2.56
N THR A 174 0.85 -20.26 1.87
CA THR A 174 1.31 -20.33 0.48
C THR A 174 0.21 -19.81 -0.47
N CYS A 175 0.60 -18.95 -1.41
CA CYS A 175 -0.30 -18.50 -2.45
C CYS A 175 -0.57 -19.63 -3.44
N THR A 176 -1.76 -20.21 -3.31
CA THR A 176 -2.19 -21.38 -4.08
C THR A 176 -3.00 -20.92 -5.28
N LYS A 177 -2.64 -21.41 -6.46
CA LYS A 177 -3.35 -21.13 -7.71
C LYS A 177 -4.63 -21.96 -7.80
N LEU A 178 -5.66 -21.43 -8.43
CA LEU A 178 -6.88 -22.18 -8.76
C LEU A 178 -6.59 -23.11 -9.95
N GLU A 179 -6.90 -24.39 -9.78
CA GLU A 179 -6.78 -25.41 -10.81
C GLU A 179 -8.17 -25.87 -11.31
N PRO A 180 -8.34 -26.14 -12.62
CA PRO A 180 -7.35 -25.94 -13.68
C PRO A 180 -7.12 -24.45 -13.96
N LEU A 181 -5.87 -24.07 -14.23
CA LEU A 181 -5.54 -22.72 -14.67
C LEU A 181 -6.35 -22.38 -15.95
N PRO A 182 -7.23 -21.36 -15.92
CA PRO A 182 -8.04 -21.01 -17.09
C PRO A 182 -7.19 -20.52 -18.26
N ASP A 183 -6.01 -19.99 -17.97
CA ASP A 183 -5.05 -19.41 -18.89
C ASP A 183 -3.63 -19.69 -18.35
N PRO A 184 -2.70 -20.26 -19.15
CA PRO A 184 -1.32 -20.51 -18.71
C PRO A 184 -0.53 -19.24 -18.38
N ASP A 185 -0.90 -18.09 -18.96
CA ASP A 185 -0.22 -16.82 -18.77
C ASP A 185 -0.86 -15.99 -17.63
N TYR A 186 -2.05 -16.36 -17.19
CA TYR A 186 -2.80 -15.64 -16.16
C TYR A 186 -3.25 -16.57 -15.01
N HIS A 187 -2.58 -16.45 -13.86
CA HIS A 187 -2.89 -17.24 -12.68
C HIS A 187 -4.03 -16.63 -11.88
N LYS A 188 -5.08 -17.43 -11.61
CA LYS A 188 -6.06 -17.12 -10.56
C LYS A 188 -5.62 -17.72 -9.24
N TYR A 189 -5.90 -17.05 -8.12
CA TYR A 189 -5.48 -17.47 -6.78
C TYR A 189 -6.67 -17.76 -5.86
N ILE A 190 -6.46 -18.67 -4.92
CA ILE A 190 -7.40 -18.92 -3.82
C ILE A 190 -7.23 -17.82 -2.77
N LYS A 191 -8.34 -17.22 -2.33
CA LYS A 191 -8.39 -16.23 -1.25
C LYS A 191 -8.16 -16.88 0.13
N ASN A 192 -6.93 -17.24 0.43
CA ASN A 192 -6.54 -17.94 1.68
C ASN A 192 -5.71 -17.05 2.63
N GLY A 193 -5.62 -15.74 2.38
CA GLY A 193 -4.87 -14.79 3.17
C GLY A 193 -3.36 -14.82 2.94
N CYS A 194 -2.87 -15.48 1.89
CA CYS A 194 -1.43 -15.60 1.65
C CYS A 194 -0.75 -14.26 1.30
N GLY A 195 -1.50 -13.22 0.92
CA GLY A 195 -1.00 -11.90 0.57
C GLY A 195 -1.21 -11.51 -0.89
N VAL A 196 -2.34 -11.92 -1.49
CA VAL A 196 -2.70 -11.54 -2.87
C VAL A 196 -3.51 -10.24 -2.88
N PHE A 197 -3.29 -9.42 -3.91
CA PHE A 197 -4.13 -8.28 -4.24
C PHE A 197 -5.10 -8.65 -5.38
N PHE A 198 -6.39 -8.77 -5.06
CA PHE A 198 -7.45 -9.12 -5.99
C PHE A 198 -8.21 -7.86 -6.47
N SER A 199 -8.32 -7.64 -7.79
CA SER A 199 -9.08 -6.50 -8.35
C SER A 199 -10.60 -6.77 -8.49
N GLY A 200 -10.99 -8.04 -8.42
CA GLY A 200 -12.37 -8.51 -8.65
C GLY A 200 -12.74 -8.61 -10.13
N GLU A 201 -13.60 -9.56 -10.49
CA GLU A 201 -14.07 -9.71 -11.87
C GLU A 201 -15.11 -8.63 -12.20
N SER A 202 -14.82 -7.75 -13.16
CA SER A 202 -15.68 -6.63 -13.54
C SER A 202 -15.40 -6.14 -14.96
N ASN A 203 -16.40 -5.54 -15.58
CA ASN A 203 -16.24 -4.77 -16.82
C ASN A 203 -15.91 -3.29 -16.55
N ASN A 204 -15.86 -2.85 -15.29
CA ASN A 204 -15.47 -1.50 -14.90
C ASN A 204 -13.96 -1.46 -14.59
N PRO A 205 -13.24 -0.39 -14.96
CA PRO A 205 -11.82 -0.28 -14.65
C PRO A 205 -11.56 -0.03 -13.16
N LEU A 206 -10.36 -0.40 -12.69
CA LEU A 206 -9.86 -0.04 -11.36
C LEU A 206 -8.67 0.91 -11.49
N THR A 207 -8.72 2.04 -10.78
CA THR A 207 -7.56 2.90 -10.56
C THR A 207 -7.14 2.86 -9.10
N VAL A 208 -5.92 2.42 -8.84
CA VAL A 208 -5.24 2.54 -7.55
C VAL A 208 -4.32 3.76 -7.59
N LEU A 209 -4.60 4.78 -6.79
CA LEU A 209 -3.74 5.94 -6.60
C LEU A 209 -2.82 5.70 -5.40
N GLY A 210 -1.57 5.34 -5.70
CA GLY A 210 -0.53 5.03 -4.74
C GLY A 210 0.37 3.88 -5.21
N LEU A 211 0.74 3.00 -4.29
CA LEU A 211 1.67 1.89 -4.52
C LEU A 211 1.00 0.59 -4.10
N VAL A 212 1.27 -0.53 -4.77
CA VAL A 212 0.90 -1.85 -4.28
C VAL A 212 2.13 -2.74 -4.27
N VAL A 213 2.46 -3.28 -3.10
CA VAL A 213 3.47 -4.32 -2.89
C VAL A 213 2.74 -5.52 -2.30
N ALA A 214 2.65 -6.60 -3.07
CA ALA A 214 1.95 -7.83 -2.68
C ALA A 214 2.80 -9.05 -3.03
N LYS A 215 2.43 -10.21 -2.48
CA LYS A 215 3.08 -11.49 -2.84
C LYS A 215 2.65 -12.00 -4.21
N ALA A 216 1.40 -11.73 -4.58
CA ALA A 216 0.86 -12.02 -5.89
C ALA A 216 -0.25 -11.02 -6.24
N PHE A 217 -0.60 -10.97 -7.52
CA PHE A 217 -1.69 -10.17 -8.05
C PHE A 217 -2.67 -11.07 -8.77
N ASP A 218 -3.96 -10.78 -8.61
CA ASP A 218 -5.06 -11.39 -9.35
C ASP A 218 -5.98 -10.25 -9.87
N PHE A 219 -5.61 -9.76 -11.05
CA PHE A 219 -6.34 -8.82 -11.90
C PHE A 219 -7.41 -9.49 -12.78
N GLY A 220 -8.66 -9.49 -12.30
CA GLY A 220 -9.78 -10.14 -12.97
C GLY A 220 -10.62 -9.25 -13.88
N ARG A 221 -10.27 -7.97 -14.09
CA ARG A 221 -11.11 -7.04 -14.87
C ARG A 221 -10.88 -7.18 -16.36
N THR A 222 -11.93 -6.91 -17.12
CA THR A 222 -11.95 -7.07 -18.59
C THR A 222 -12.16 -5.75 -19.32
N PHE A 223 -12.27 -4.63 -18.61
CA PHE A 223 -12.43 -3.29 -19.20
C PHE A 223 -11.30 -3.01 -20.20
N ALA A 224 -11.62 -2.60 -21.42
CA ALA A 224 -10.60 -2.29 -22.41
C ALA A 224 -10.91 -0.98 -23.14
N GLU A 225 -9.99 -0.02 -23.07
CA GLU A 225 -10.03 1.21 -23.84
C GLU A 225 -8.62 1.54 -24.36
N ILE A 226 -8.53 2.25 -25.50
CA ILE A 226 -7.25 2.60 -26.14
C ILE A 226 -6.29 3.33 -25.18
N LEU A 227 -6.84 4.16 -24.29
CA LEU A 227 -6.07 5.03 -23.39
C LEU A 227 -5.97 4.49 -21.96
N GLN A 228 -6.63 3.38 -21.63
CA GLN A 228 -6.73 2.88 -20.27
C GLN A 228 -6.87 1.37 -20.20
N GLY A 229 -5.99 0.74 -19.40
CA GLY A 229 -6.08 -0.67 -19.05
C GLY A 229 -7.16 -0.96 -18.00
N SER A 230 -7.50 -2.24 -17.84
CA SER A 230 -8.53 -2.71 -16.92
C SER A 230 -8.18 -2.43 -15.45
N GLU A 231 -6.90 -2.58 -15.10
CA GLU A 231 -6.33 -2.16 -13.82
C GLU A 231 -5.19 -1.17 -14.06
N ARG A 232 -5.18 -0.10 -13.28
CA ARG A 232 -4.14 0.92 -13.33
C ARG A 232 -3.67 1.24 -11.92
N ILE A 233 -2.38 1.08 -11.66
CA ILE A 233 -1.73 1.50 -10.41
C ILE A 233 -0.85 2.71 -10.74
N ILE A 234 -1.18 3.89 -10.20
CA ILE A 234 -0.43 5.13 -10.42
C ILE A 234 0.25 5.51 -9.11
N TYR A 235 1.59 5.47 -9.12
CA TYR A 235 2.36 6.01 -8.02
C TYR A 235 2.30 7.54 -8.01
N ASP A 236 1.62 8.09 -7.01
CA ASP A 236 1.33 9.52 -6.89
C ASP A 236 2.34 10.30 -6.02
N GLY A 237 3.38 9.63 -5.53
CA GLY A 237 4.45 10.24 -4.73
C GLY A 237 4.06 10.69 -3.32
N ARG A 238 2.79 10.53 -2.90
CA ARG A 238 2.31 11.02 -1.58
C ARG A 238 3.05 10.36 -0.43
N LEU A 239 3.34 9.07 -0.54
CA LEU A 239 4.10 8.32 0.46
C LEU A 239 5.52 8.89 0.64
N THR A 240 6.18 9.31 -0.44
CA THR A 240 7.52 9.93 -0.36
C THR A 240 7.46 11.37 0.14
N ALA A 241 6.40 12.10 -0.23
CA ALA A 241 6.23 13.50 0.18
C ALA A 241 5.83 13.65 1.66
N ASN A 242 5.02 12.74 2.22
CA ASN A 242 4.56 12.79 3.61
C ASN A 242 4.56 11.39 4.28
N PRO A 243 5.73 10.73 4.42
CA PRO A 243 5.80 9.38 4.96
C PRO A 243 5.37 9.33 6.44
N PRO A 244 4.54 8.36 6.85
CA PRO A 244 4.33 8.07 8.26
C PRO A 244 5.66 7.74 8.95
N LYS A 245 5.83 8.18 10.21
CA LYS A 245 7.11 8.07 10.94
C LYS A 245 7.68 6.65 10.96
N ALA A 246 6.85 5.64 11.16
CA ALA A 246 7.26 4.25 11.20
C ALA A 246 7.74 3.67 9.84
N LEU A 247 7.54 4.40 8.74
CA LEU A 247 7.88 3.97 7.38
C LEU A 247 9.01 4.79 6.73
N SER A 248 9.65 5.70 7.48
CA SER A 248 10.73 6.54 6.96
C SER A 248 11.87 5.72 6.32
N GLY A 249 12.24 4.59 6.90
CA GLY A 249 13.26 3.69 6.36
C GLY A 249 12.82 2.87 5.13
N PHE A 250 11.51 2.65 4.95
CA PHE A 250 10.98 1.99 3.75
C PHE A 250 10.91 2.98 2.58
N VAL A 251 10.52 4.22 2.84
CA VAL A 251 10.43 5.28 1.83
C VAL A 251 11.79 5.62 1.22
N ALA A 252 12.89 5.42 1.96
CA ALA A 252 14.25 5.64 1.46
C ALA A 252 14.65 4.73 0.28
N GLY A 253 13.98 3.59 0.11
CA GLY A 253 14.19 2.71 -1.05
C GLY A 253 13.14 2.85 -2.15
N LEU A 254 12.14 3.70 -1.98
CA LEU A 254 11.17 4.00 -3.03
C LEU A 254 11.78 4.97 -4.06
N PRO A 255 11.31 4.93 -5.33
CA PRO A 255 11.65 5.96 -6.30
C PRO A 255 11.38 7.35 -5.72
N VAL A 256 12.45 8.13 -5.57
CA VAL A 256 12.35 9.52 -5.12
C VAL A 256 12.07 10.36 -6.36
N ILE A 257 10.99 11.14 -6.34
CA ILE A 257 10.82 12.23 -7.31
C ILE A 257 11.91 13.25 -7.00
N ARG A 258 13.01 13.20 -7.75
CA ARG A 258 14.07 14.20 -7.71
C ARG A 258 13.89 15.08 -8.95
N ASP A 259 13.81 16.37 -8.70
CA ASP A 259 13.57 17.50 -9.61
C ASP A 259 12.12 17.78 -10.04
N PHE A 260 11.56 18.84 -9.43
CA PHE A 260 10.76 19.82 -10.14
C PHE A 260 11.69 21.01 -10.45
N SER A 261 12.15 21.12 -11.69
CA SER A 261 12.66 22.39 -12.20
C SER A 261 11.47 23.23 -12.66
N TYR A 262 11.25 24.38 -12.04
CA TYR A 262 10.41 25.44 -12.60
C TYR A 262 11.20 26.24 -13.64
#